data_AF-A0A0M3J0S9-F1
#
_entry.id   AF-A0A0M3J0S9-F1
#
_cell.length_a   1.000
_cell.length_b   1.000
_cell.length_c   1.000
_cell.angle_alpha   90.00
_cell.angle_beta   90.00
_cell.angle_gamma   90.00
#
_symmetry.space_group_name_H-M   'P 1'
#
loop_
_entity.id
_entity.type
_entity.pdbx_description
1 polymer ?
#
loop_
_entity_poly.entity_id
_entity_poly.type
_entity_poly.pdbx_seq_one_letter_code
_entity_poly.pdbx_strand_id
1 'polypeptide(L)'
;MPRPECLSSAKSLWDCAGFADADKIPLSENLCQGEDDIGIYCWGPPSFTGWARHWKGLQILSSPFKFVPSDPDMVSVHRESFSRLEYVDILYAGYNAETKNTTSALWIEGVPPIMNGLRVERSARDGVYFYEPSGPILIANSTIINNR
;
A
#
# COMPACT_ATOMS: atom_id res chain seq x y z
N MET A 1 -5.26 28.67 1.53
CA MET A 1 -6.56 29.11 2.11
C MET A 1 -6.91 28.13 3.23
N PRO A 2 -6.82 28.51 4.52
CA PRO A 2 -6.79 27.52 5.61
C PRO A 2 -8.16 26.92 5.98
N ARG A 3 -9.26 27.34 5.36
CA ARG A 3 -10.63 26.88 5.69
C ARG A 3 -11.48 26.71 4.43
N PRO A 4 -11.68 25.47 3.95
CA PRO A 4 -12.47 25.20 2.75
C PRO A 4 -13.99 25.28 2.98
N GLU A 5 -14.46 25.27 4.25
CA GLU A 5 -15.88 25.37 4.61
C GLU A 5 -16.77 24.32 3.89
N CYS A 6 -16.26 23.10 3.74
CA CYS A 6 -17.02 22.00 3.15
C CYS A 6 -18.10 21.48 4.10
N LEU A 7 -19.32 21.33 3.57
CA LEU A 7 -20.40 20.60 4.25
C LEU A 7 -20.25 19.09 4.01
N SER A 8 -20.73 18.26 4.93
CA SER A 8 -20.71 16.79 4.79
C SER A 8 -21.54 16.28 3.60
N SER A 9 -22.45 17.09 3.08
CA SER A 9 -23.27 16.82 1.90
C SER A 9 -22.65 17.25 0.57
N ALA A 10 -21.49 17.91 0.60
CA ALA A 10 -20.78 18.34 -0.61
C ALA A 10 -20.38 17.13 -1.46
N LYS A 11 -20.69 17.15 -2.76
CA LYS A 11 -20.33 16.09 -3.71
C LYS A 11 -19.05 16.41 -4.48
N SER A 12 -18.65 17.67 -4.44
CA SER A 12 -17.48 18.22 -5.10
C SER A 12 -16.79 19.21 -4.18
N LEU A 13 -15.46 19.36 -4.31
CA LEU A 13 -14.73 20.44 -3.63
C LEU A 13 -15.28 21.82 -4.01
N TRP A 14 -15.76 21.97 -5.24
CA TRP A 14 -16.38 23.21 -5.74
C TRP A 14 -17.72 23.54 -5.10
N ASP A 15 -18.34 22.58 -4.39
CA ASP A 15 -19.57 22.83 -3.63
C ASP A 15 -19.27 23.44 -2.25
N CYS A 16 -18.00 23.48 -1.84
CA CYS A 16 -17.59 24.07 -0.57
C CYS A 16 -17.51 25.59 -0.68
N ALA A 17 -18.02 26.32 0.32
CA ALA A 17 -18.10 27.78 0.26
C ALA A 17 -16.73 28.46 0.05
N GLY A 18 -15.66 27.88 0.60
CA GLY A 18 -14.29 28.36 0.41
C GLY A 18 -13.73 28.14 -1.00
N PHE A 19 -14.31 27.24 -1.80
CA PHE A 19 -13.90 26.96 -3.18
C PHE A 19 -14.91 27.42 -4.24
N ALA A 20 -16.04 28.00 -3.83
CA ALA A 20 -17.13 28.42 -4.73
C ALA A 20 -16.72 29.57 -5.68
N ASP A 21 -15.72 30.36 -5.29
CA ASP A 21 -15.20 31.49 -6.07
C ASP A 21 -13.74 31.19 -6.48
N ALA A 22 -13.56 30.78 -7.73
CA ALA A 22 -12.25 30.40 -8.26
C ALA A 22 -11.24 31.57 -8.26
N ASP A 23 -11.73 32.82 -8.39
CA ASP A 23 -10.87 34.00 -8.43
C ASP A 23 -10.30 34.35 -7.04
N LYS A 24 -10.89 33.79 -5.97
CA LYS A 24 -10.39 33.92 -4.59
C LYS A 24 -9.38 32.85 -4.20
N ILE A 25 -9.15 31.85 -5.05
CA ILE A 25 -8.14 30.82 -4.80
C ILE A 25 -6.79 31.44 -5.17
N PRO A 26 -5.90 31.71 -4.18
CA PRO A 26 -4.59 32.24 -4.51
C PRO A 26 -3.85 31.20 -5.36
N LEU A 27 -3.26 31.66 -6.46
CA LEU A 27 -2.37 30.88 -7.31
C LEU A 27 -1.05 31.64 -7.40
N SER A 28 0.03 31.02 -6.96
CA SER A 28 1.38 31.58 -7.04
C SER A 28 2.38 30.43 -7.08
N GLU A 29 3.51 30.65 -7.75
CA GLU A 29 4.58 29.66 -7.93
C GLU A 29 5.09 29.12 -6.58
N ASN A 30 5.12 29.97 -5.55
CA ASN A 30 5.65 29.62 -4.22
C ASN A 30 4.56 29.44 -3.16
N LEU A 31 3.28 29.35 -3.54
CA LEU A 31 2.17 29.34 -2.57
C LEU A 31 2.20 28.12 -1.64
N CYS A 32 2.55 26.95 -2.17
CA CYS A 32 2.62 25.70 -1.40
C CYS A 32 4.05 25.39 -0.95
N GLN A 33 4.98 26.35 -1.05
CA GLN A 33 6.37 26.11 -0.69
C GLN A 33 6.50 25.93 0.84
N GLY A 34 6.87 24.72 1.25
CA GLY A 34 7.01 24.36 2.67
C GLY A 34 5.73 23.83 3.31
N GLU A 35 4.65 23.68 2.54
CA GLU A 35 3.44 22.96 2.97
C GLU A 35 3.61 21.45 2.72
N ASP A 36 2.96 20.64 3.55
CA ASP A 36 2.97 19.19 3.40
C ASP A 36 2.07 18.73 2.24
N ASP A 37 2.50 17.68 1.54
CA ASP A 37 1.70 17.03 0.51
C ASP A 37 0.48 16.31 1.13
N ILE A 38 -0.70 16.52 0.53
CA ILE A 38 -1.94 15.84 0.95
C ILE A 38 -2.16 14.60 0.08
N GLY A 39 -2.04 13.42 0.68
CA GLY A 39 -2.46 12.15 0.09
C GLY A 39 -3.89 11.79 0.47
N ILE A 40 -4.78 11.66 -0.52
CA ILE A 40 -6.16 11.18 -0.31
C ILE A 40 -6.27 9.75 -0.82
N TYR A 41 -6.80 8.85 0.02
CA TYR A 41 -7.17 7.50 -0.39
C TYR A 41 -8.65 7.26 -0.12
N CYS A 42 -9.36 6.69 -1.09
CA CYS A 42 -10.77 6.36 -0.95
C CYS A 42 -10.94 4.92 -0.45
N TRP A 43 -11.93 4.71 0.43
CA TRP A 43 -12.45 3.39 0.77
C TRP A 43 -13.62 3.01 -0.14
N GLY A 44 -13.84 1.71 -0.30
CA GLY A 44 -14.89 1.15 -1.13
C GLY A 44 -14.40 0.39 -2.37
N PRO A 45 -15.34 -0.10 -3.19
CA PRO A 45 -15.02 -0.91 -4.36
C PRO A 45 -14.27 -0.10 -5.41
N PRO A 46 -13.30 -0.70 -6.12
CA PRO A 46 -12.58 -0.01 -7.18
C PRO A 46 -13.50 0.47 -8.31
N SER A 47 -13.05 1.47 -9.05
CA SER A 47 -13.75 1.98 -10.24
C SER A 47 -13.40 1.24 -11.53
N PHE A 48 -12.41 0.34 -11.54
CA PHE A 48 -11.92 -0.29 -12.77
C PHE A 48 -12.68 -1.56 -13.18
N THR A 49 -12.80 -1.83 -14.47
CA THR A 49 -13.57 -2.98 -14.97
C THR A 49 -12.99 -4.32 -14.50
N GLY A 50 -13.85 -5.22 -14.02
CA GLY A 50 -13.44 -6.55 -13.57
C GLY A 50 -12.87 -6.60 -12.15
N TRP A 51 -12.93 -5.52 -11.36
CA TRP A 51 -12.51 -5.52 -9.96
C TRP A 51 -13.16 -6.64 -9.15
N ALA A 52 -14.43 -6.95 -9.42
CA ALA A 52 -15.18 -7.99 -8.71
C ALA A 52 -14.64 -9.42 -8.92
N ARG A 53 -13.77 -9.63 -9.91
CA ARG A 53 -13.10 -10.92 -10.16
C ARG A 53 -11.81 -11.08 -9.36
N HIS A 54 -11.37 -10.02 -8.67
CA HIS A 54 -10.17 -10.09 -7.85
C HIS A 54 -10.50 -10.76 -6.53
N TRP A 55 -9.55 -11.52 -5.99
CA TRP A 55 -9.64 -12.14 -4.68
C TRP A 55 -8.80 -11.36 -3.66
N LYS A 56 -8.94 -11.68 -2.38
CA LYS A 56 -8.33 -10.88 -1.30
C LYS A 56 -6.81 -10.77 -1.42
N GLY A 57 -6.12 -11.83 -1.84
CA GLY A 57 -4.67 -11.92 -1.74
C GLY A 57 -4.24 -12.68 -0.49
N LEU A 58 -2.93 -12.75 -0.28
CA LEU A 58 -2.31 -13.44 0.85
C LEU A 58 -2.03 -12.46 1.99
N GLN A 59 -2.30 -12.90 3.21
CA GLN A 59 -1.94 -12.19 4.44
C GLN A 59 -1.01 -13.07 5.26
N ILE A 60 0.21 -12.61 5.47
CA ILE A 60 1.22 -13.27 6.30
C ILE A 60 1.41 -12.39 7.53
N LEU A 61 1.01 -12.91 8.68
CA LEU A 61 1.02 -12.19 9.94
C LEU A 61 2.11 -12.77 10.82
N SER A 62 3.12 -11.97 11.16
CA SER A 62 4.16 -12.29 12.14
C SER A 62 4.80 -13.68 11.93
N SER A 63 5.55 -13.86 10.84
CA SER A 63 6.24 -15.14 10.61
C SER A 63 7.20 -15.50 11.76
N PRO A 64 7.32 -16.80 12.12
CA PRO A 64 8.31 -17.26 13.08
C PRO A 64 9.73 -16.87 12.64
N PHE A 65 10.60 -16.52 13.58
CA PHE A 65 11.94 -16.00 13.27
C PHE A 65 13.01 -16.46 14.25
N LYS A 66 14.27 -16.30 13.84
CA LYS A 66 15.46 -16.40 14.67
C LYS A 66 16.27 -15.11 14.61
N PHE A 67 17.12 -14.88 15.60
CA PHE A 67 18.11 -13.81 15.54
C PHE A 67 19.34 -14.30 14.78
N VAL A 68 19.81 -13.51 13.82
CA VAL A 68 20.99 -13.80 13.01
C VAL A 68 21.93 -12.60 13.07
N PRO A 69 23.25 -12.80 13.23
CA PRO A 69 24.23 -11.72 13.16
C PRO A 69 24.13 -10.97 11.82
N SER A 70 24.08 -9.64 11.87
CA SER A 70 24.06 -8.81 10.67
C SER A 70 25.48 -8.47 10.18
N ASP A 71 26.47 -8.60 11.06
CA ASP A 71 27.87 -8.28 10.81
C ASP A 71 28.81 -9.43 11.22
N PRO A 72 30.01 -9.54 10.60
CA PRO A 72 30.99 -10.58 10.93
C PRO A 72 31.46 -10.55 12.38
N ASP A 73 31.46 -9.36 13.01
CA ASP A 73 31.91 -9.15 14.38
C ASP A 73 30.81 -9.49 15.42
N MET A 74 29.61 -9.87 14.95
CA MET A 74 28.44 -10.29 15.74
C MET A 74 27.92 -9.25 16.73
N VAL A 75 28.16 -7.96 16.49
CA VAL A 75 27.76 -6.87 17.40
C VAL A 75 26.28 -6.50 17.22
N SER A 76 25.73 -6.70 16.02
CA SER A 76 24.33 -6.45 15.70
C SER A 76 23.63 -7.72 15.21
N VAL A 77 22.36 -7.87 15.58
CA VAL A 77 21.51 -8.98 15.14
C VAL A 77 20.23 -8.45 14.52
N HIS A 78 19.68 -9.19 13.56
CA HIS A 78 18.37 -8.95 12.98
C HIS A 78 17.49 -10.19 13.07
N ARG A 79 16.18 -10.01 12.89
CA ARG A 79 15.21 -11.11 12.84
C ARG A 79 15.15 -11.68 11.43
N GLU A 80 15.58 -12.93 11.26
CA GLU A 80 15.43 -13.67 10.00
C GLU A 80 14.26 -14.65 10.12
N SER A 81 13.35 -14.62 9.15
CA SER A 81 12.19 -15.51 9.14
C SER A 81 12.56 -16.96 8.85
N PHE A 82 11.88 -17.89 9.53
CA PHE A 82 11.87 -19.31 9.17
C PHE A 82 10.96 -19.59 7.96
N SER A 83 10.00 -18.71 7.69
CA SER A 83 9.07 -18.85 6.58
C SER A 83 9.72 -18.47 5.25
N ARG A 84 9.43 -19.25 4.22
CA ARG A 84 9.85 -19.01 2.84
C ARG A 84 8.63 -19.03 1.93
N LEU A 85 8.57 -18.06 1.01
CA LEU A 85 7.55 -18.01 -0.03
C LEU A 85 8.27 -18.07 -1.38
N GLU A 86 8.28 -19.26 -1.99
CA GLU A 86 9.10 -19.54 -3.15
C GLU A 86 8.28 -20.06 -4.33
N TYR A 87 8.55 -19.54 -5.53
CA TYR A 87 7.95 -19.98 -6.80
C TYR A 87 6.41 -19.89 -6.81
N VAL A 88 5.90 -18.74 -6.37
CA VAL A 88 4.44 -18.50 -6.25
C VAL A 88 3.98 -17.42 -7.22
N ASP A 89 2.93 -17.77 -7.97
CA ASP A 89 2.17 -16.83 -8.80
C ASP A 89 0.98 -16.26 -8.03
N ILE A 90 0.95 -14.94 -7.83
CA ILE A 90 -0.16 -14.20 -7.22
C ILE A 90 -0.75 -13.29 -8.29
N LEU A 91 -1.84 -13.74 -8.92
CA LEU A 91 -2.48 -13.05 -10.04
C LEU A 91 -3.87 -12.55 -9.64
N TYR A 92 -4.24 -11.35 -10.10
CA TYR A 92 -5.59 -10.78 -9.92
C TYR A 92 -6.07 -10.77 -8.46
N ALA A 93 -5.18 -10.44 -7.52
CA ALA A 93 -5.49 -10.33 -6.10
C ALA A 93 -5.73 -8.86 -5.67
N GLY A 94 -6.01 -8.61 -4.40
CA GLY A 94 -6.15 -7.26 -3.84
C GLY A 94 -7.59 -6.73 -3.70
N TYR A 95 -8.61 -7.58 -3.71
CA TYR A 95 -9.99 -7.16 -3.42
C TYR A 95 -10.64 -8.06 -2.37
N ASN A 96 -11.02 -7.47 -1.23
CA ASN A 96 -11.75 -8.17 -0.18
C ASN A 96 -13.25 -8.00 -0.40
N ALA A 97 -13.92 -9.08 -0.83
CA ALA A 97 -15.35 -9.09 -1.08
C ALA A 97 -16.20 -8.86 0.19
N GLU A 98 -15.68 -9.22 1.37
CA GLU A 98 -16.38 -9.07 2.65
C GLU A 98 -16.45 -7.60 3.07
N THR A 99 -15.30 -6.91 3.07
CA THR A 99 -15.21 -5.49 3.45
C THR A 99 -15.50 -4.54 2.30
N LYS A 100 -15.64 -5.07 1.07
CA LYS A 100 -15.78 -4.33 -0.19
C LYS A 100 -14.65 -3.31 -0.41
N ASN A 101 -13.46 -3.60 0.11
CA ASN A 101 -12.30 -2.73 0.02
C ASN A 101 -11.17 -3.37 -0.77
N THR A 102 -10.35 -2.51 -1.37
CA THR A 102 -9.06 -2.93 -1.91
C THR A 102 -8.07 -3.25 -0.80
N THR A 103 -7.20 -4.19 -1.09
CA THR A 103 -6.06 -4.57 -0.25
C THR A 103 -4.89 -4.93 -1.15
N SER A 104 -3.72 -5.20 -0.58
CA SER A 104 -2.57 -5.64 -1.37
C SER A 104 -2.74 -7.11 -1.77
N ALA A 105 -2.15 -7.50 -2.89
CA ALA A 105 -2.11 -8.90 -3.32
C ALA A 105 -1.30 -9.78 -2.37
N LEU A 106 -0.22 -9.24 -1.81
CA LEU A 106 0.55 -9.83 -0.72
C LEU A 106 0.69 -8.80 0.40
N TRP A 107 0.10 -9.09 1.56
CA TRP A 107 0.22 -8.28 2.77
C TRP A 107 1.08 -9.03 3.77
N ILE A 108 2.15 -8.38 4.22
CA ILE A 108 3.09 -8.96 5.18
C ILE A 108 3.20 -8.02 6.38
N GLU A 109 2.97 -8.57 7.56
CA GLU A 109 3.09 -7.86 8.83
C GLU A 109 4.18 -8.48 9.71
N GLY A 110 4.99 -7.63 10.33
CA GLY A 110 6.01 -8.08 11.28
C GLY A 110 7.26 -8.63 10.59
N VAL A 111 7.66 -9.86 10.86
CA VAL A 111 8.88 -10.43 10.22
C VAL A 111 8.51 -10.98 8.84
N PRO A 112 9.07 -10.44 7.74
CA PRO A 112 8.75 -10.90 6.40
C PRO A 112 9.35 -12.27 6.10
N PRO A 113 8.66 -13.16 5.36
CA PRO A 113 9.26 -14.39 4.85
C PRO A 113 10.37 -14.09 3.83
N ILE A 114 11.26 -15.04 3.64
CA ILE A 114 12.22 -14.99 2.53
C ILE A 114 11.45 -15.28 1.24
N MET A 115 11.44 -14.33 0.30
CA MET A 115 10.69 -14.43 -0.94
C MET A 115 11.62 -14.64 -2.13
N ASN A 116 11.33 -15.66 -2.96
CA ASN A 116 12.14 -15.97 -4.12
C ASN A 116 11.28 -16.51 -5.28
N GLY A 117 11.43 -15.99 -6.49
CA GLY A 117 10.65 -16.51 -7.64
C GLY A 117 9.16 -16.16 -7.59
N LEU A 118 8.78 -15.01 -7.03
CA LEU A 118 7.38 -14.58 -7.02
C LEU A 118 6.98 -13.95 -8.35
N ARG A 119 5.74 -14.19 -8.80
CA ARG A 119 5.11 -13.44 -9.89
C ARG A 119 3.82 -12.80 -9.40
N VAL A 120 3.87 -11.50 -9.13
CA VAL A 120 2.71 -10.73 -8.64
C VAL A 120 2.22 -9.81 -9.75
N GLU A 121 1.05 -10.10 -10.31
CA GLU A 121 0.53 -9.36 -11.46
C GLU A 121 -0.95 -9.00 -11.36
N ARG A 122 -1.29 -7.84 -11.94
CA ARG A 122 -2.68 -7.41 -12.16
C ARG A 122 -3.46 -7.33 -10.85
N SER A 123 -2.83 -6.87 -9.79
CA SER A 123 -3.49 -6.63 -8.51
C SER A 123 -4.46 -5.47 -8.59
N ALA A 124 -5.54 -5.53 -7.82
CA ALA A 124 -6.57 -4.48 -7.75
C ALA A 124 -6.07 -3.20 -7.07
N ARG A 125 -4.93 -3.28 -6.37
CA ARG A 125 -4.21 -2.19 -5.70
C ARG A 125 -2.72 -2.57 -5.67
N ASP A 126 -2.10 -2.54 -4.49
CA ASP A 126 -0.69 -2.85 -4.29
C ASP A 126 -0.36 -4.31 -4.62
N GLY A 127 0.80 -4.54 -5.24
CA GLY A 127 1.31 -5.90 -5.46
C GLY A 127 1.78 -6.53 -4.16
N VAL A 128 2.67 -5.86 -3.44
CA VAL A 128 3.19 -6.30 -2.15
C VAL A 128 3.20 -5.12 -1.19
N TYR A 129 2.72 -5.33 0.02
CA TYR A 129 2.65 -4.34 1.08
C TYR A 129 3.24 -4.90 2.36
N PHE A 130 4.12 -4.11 2.99
CA PHE A 130 4.76 -4.46 4.26
C PHE A 130 4.27 -3.50 5.34
N TYR A 131 3.69 -4.05 6.39
CA TYR A 131 3.26 -3.32 7.56
C TYR A 131 4.23 -3.59 8.72
N GLU A 132 4.83 -2.52 9.25
CA GLU A 132 5.76 -2.56 10.39
C GLU A 132 6.81 -3.70 10.31
N PRO A 133 7.62 -3.75 9.23
CA PRO A 133 8.61 -4.82 9.08
C PRO A 133 9.66 -4.76 10.21
N SER A 134 9.84 -5.87 10.93
CA SER A 134 10.80 -5.97 12.05
C SER A 134 12.07 -6.78 11.73
N GLY A 135 12.29 -7.05 10.43
CA GLY A 135 13.45 -7.73 9.88
C GLY A 135 13.68 -7.33 8.41
N PRO A 136 14.79 -7.75 7.79
CA PRO A 136 15.09 -7.42 6.40
C PRO A 136 14.07 -8.03 5.45
N ILE A 137 13.65 -7.26 4.45
CA ILE A 137 12.78 -7.73 3.37
C ILE A 137 13.67 -8.27 2.25
N LEU A 138 13.63 -9.58 2.02
CA LEU A 138 14.41 -10.26 0.99
C LEU A 138 13.49 -10.76 -0.12
N ILE A 139 13.59 -10.16 -1.30
CA ILE A 139 12.89 -10.56 -2.52
C ILE A 139 13.92 -10.82 -3.60
N ALA A 140 14.02 -12.06 -4.06
CA ALA A 140 14.93 -12.47 -5.14
C ALA A 140 14.15 -13.03 -6.35
N ASN A 141 14.71 -12.88 -7.54
CA ASN A 141 14.21 -13.50 -8.79
C ASN A 141 12.70 -13.34 -9.02
N SER A 142 12.12 -12.21 -8.64
CA SER A 142 10.67 -12.01 -8.64
C SER A 142 10.24 -10.95 -9.64
N THR A 143 9.04 -11.10 -10.21
CA THR A 143 8.42 -10.15 -11.14
C THR A 143 7.15 -9.59 -10.50
N ILE A 144 7.10 -8.27 -10.28
CA ILE A 144 5.96 -7.58 -9.70
C ILE A 144 5.56 -6.47 -10.68
N ILE A 145 4.53 -6.71 -11.50
CA ILE A 145 4.17 -5.83 -12.62
C ILE A 145 2.66 -5.65 -12.78
N ASN A 146 2.25 -4.55 -13.44
CA ASN A 146 0.85 -4.28 -13.79
C ASN A 146 -0.11 -4.26 -12.58
N ASN A 147 0.39 -3.87 -11.39
CA ASN A 147 -0.43 -3.64 -10.20
C ASN A 147 -0.97 -2.20 -10.23
N ARG A 148 -2.07 -1.92 -9.53
CA ARG A 148 -2.81 -0.65 -9.63
C ARG A 148 -2.54 0.32 -8.50
#